data_AF-A0A4P6AMU6-F1
#
_entry.id   AF-A0A4P6AMU6-F1
#
_cell.length_a   1.000
_cell.length_b   1.000
_cell.length_c   1.000
_cell.angle_alpha   90.00
_cell.angle_beta   90.00
_cell.angle_gamma   90.00
#
_symmetry.space_group_name_H-M   'P 1'
#
loop_
_entity.id
_entity.type
_entity.pdbx_description
1 polymer ?
#
loop_
_entity_poly.entity_id
_entity_poly.type
_entity_poly.pdbx_seq_one_letter_code
_entity_poly.pdbx_strand_id
1 'polypeptide(L)'
;MNYNIYDLIEKISKRTEMYTGKRTLSHVRCFLDGYALAMHKANIPNVGTPEFAEFHNWVANKFGFEKLTIGYPEILLAVSLGESAELKNWNISDYSVTKAQHDKSVDLFFSLVSEYKSA
;
A
#
# COMPACT_ATOMS: atom_id res chain seq x y z
N MET A 1 16.27 -9.74 -18.04
CA MET A 1 15.58 -8.47 -17.69
C MET A 1 14.98 -8.65 -16.31
N ASN A 2 15.07 -7.66 -15.43
CA ASN A 2 14.47 -7.69 -14.09
C ASN A 2 13.79 -6.34 -13.82
N TYR A 3 12.99 -6.26 -12.75
CA TYR A 3 12.45 -4.99 -12.28
C TYR A 3 12.60 -4.88 -10.76
N ASN A 4 12.67 -3.66 -10.25
CA ASN A 4 12.65 -3.41 -8.82
C ASN A 4 11.35 -2.70 -8.46
N ILE A 5 10.52 -3.37 -7.65
CA ILE A 5 9.22 -2.82 -7.21
C ILE A 5 9.38 -1.50 -6.44
N TYR A 6 10.47 -1.31 -5.70
CA TYR A 6 10.72 -0.07 -4.96
C TYR A 6 10.97 1.13 -5.88
N ASP A 7 11.68 0.91 -6.99
CA ASP A 7 11.92 1.96 -7.99
C ASP A 7 10.61 2.34 -8.70
N LEU A 8 9.72 1.37 -8.93
CA LEU A 8 8.37 1.63 -9.42
C LEU A 8 7.56 2.46 -8.42
N ILE A 9 7.58 2.08 -7.14
CA ILE A 9 6.84 2.80 -6.09
C ILE A 9 7.36 4.23 -5.93
N GLU A 10 8.67 4.45 -5.97
CA GLU A 10 9.28 5.79 -5.94
C GLU A 10 8.89 6.62 -7.18
N LYS A 11 8.81 5.99 -8.35
CA LYS A 11 8.38 6.67 -9.58
C LYS A 11 6.93 7.13 -9.48
N ILE A 12 6.02 6.27 -9.00
CA ILE A 12 4.61 6.64 -8.89
C ILE A 12 4.32 7.58 -7.71
N SER A 13 5.15 7.64 -6.68
CA SER A 13 4.93 8.56 -5.55
C SER A 13 4.99 10.04 -6.00
N LYS A 14 5.85 10.35 -6.98
CA LYS A 14 6.05 11.70 -7.52
C LYS A 14 4.85 12.21 -8.33
N ARG A 15 4.10 11.32 -8.99
CA ARG A 15 2.96 11.66 -9.87
C ARG A 15 1.84 10.62 -9.81
N THR A 16 1.37 10.29 -8.60
CA THR A 16 0.49 9.14 -8.37
C THR A 16 -0.72 9.09 -9.31
N GLU A 17 -1.48 10.19 -9.42
CA GLU A 17 -2.69 10.25 -10.25
C GLU A 17 -2.43 10.06 -11.75
N MET A 18 -1.22 10.38 -12.23
CA MET A 18 -0.83 10.14 -13.62
C MET A 18 -0.75 8.63 -13.95
N TYR A 19 -0.43 7.80 -12.96
CA TYR A 19 -0.32 6.35 -13.11
C TYR A 19 -1.58 5.60 -12.67
N THR A 20 -2.24 6.09 -11.62
CA THR A 20 -3.33 5.38 -10.94
C THR A 20 -4.70 5.99 -11.23
N GLY A 21 -4.78 7.14 -11.89
CA GLY A 21 -6.02 7.89 -12.17
C GLY A 21 -6.61 8.63 -10.96
N LYS A 22 -6.49 8.07 -9.75
CA LYS A 22 -6.89 8.70 -8.48
C LYS A 22 -5.85 8.46 -7.39
N ARG A 23 -5.68 9.43 -6.49
CA ARG A 23 -4.81 9.33 -5.31
C ARG A 23 -5.50 8.61 -4.15
N THR A 24 -5.80 7.32 -4.31
CA THR A 24 -6.30 6.46 -3.22
C THR A 24 -5.49 5.18 -3.15
N LEU A 25 -5.40 4.58 -1.95
CA LEU A 25 -4.66 3.32 -1.76
C LEU A 25 -5.24 2.16 -2.59
N SER A 26 -6.55 2.12 -2.82
CA SER A 26 -7.16 1.12 -3.71
C SER A 26 -6.67 1.23 -5.16
N HIS A 27 -6.49 2.44 -5.69
CA HIS A 27 -5.98 2.65 -7.05
C HIS A 27 -4.48 2.39 -7.13
N VAL A 28 -3.72 2.79 -6.10
CA VAL A 28 -2.29 2.44 -5.98
C VAL A 28 -2.11 0.92 -5.95
N ARG A 29 -2.87 0.22 -5.10
CA ARG A 29 -2.83 -1.25 -4.98
C ARG A 29 -3.16 -1.92 -6.31
N CYS A 30 -4.25 -1.53 -6.94
CA CYS A 30 -4.68 -2.08 -8.24
C CYS A 30 -3.59 -1.91 -9.31
N PHE A 31 -2.96 -0.74 -9.37
CA PHE A 31 -1.85 -0.49 -10.30
C PHE A 31 -0.64 -1.41 -10.02
N LEU A 32 -0.23 -1.54 -8.75
CA LEU A 32 0.92 -2.38 -8.37
C LEU A 32 0.66 -3.86 -8.64
N ASP A 33 -0.54 -4.36 -8.31
CA ASP A 33 -0.93 -5.75 -8.57
C ASP A 33 -0.96 -6.05 -10.09
N GLY A 34 -1.51 -5.13 -10.89
CA GLY A 34 -1.53 -5.25 -12.34
C GLY A 34 -0.14 -5.25 -12.94
N TYR A 35 0.75 -4.38 -12.45
CA TYR A 35 2.14 -4.34 -12.89
C TYR A 35 2.89 -5.64 -12.52
N ALA A 36 2.76 -6.10 -11.27
CA ALA A 36 3.38 -7.33 -10.80
C ALA A 36 2.90 -8.55 -11.61
N LEU A 37 1.58 -8.63 -11.91
CA LEU A 37 1.00 -9.67 -12.75
C LEU A 37 1.58 -9.63 -14.18
N ALA A 38 1.74 -8.44 -14.76
CA ALA A 38 2.33 -8.29 -16.09
C ALA A 38 3.79 -8.74 -16.13
N MET A 39 4.60 -8.35 -15.13
CA MET A 39 6.00 -8.78 -15.02
C MET A 39 6.12 -10.28 -14.82
N HIS A 40 5.26 -10.86 -13.98
CA HIS A 40 5.18 -12.31 -13.78
C HIS A 40 4.88 -13.05 -15.09
N LYS A 41 3.85 -12.63 -15.84
CA LYS A 41 3.51 -13.22 -17.14
C LYS A 41 4.63 -13.09 -18.18
N ALA A 42 5.45 -12.05 -18.07
CA ALA A 42 6.61 -11.83 -18.93
C ALA A 42 7.88 -12.57 -18.47
N ASN A 43 7.82 -13.36 -17.38
CA ASN A 43 8.97 -14.01 -16.74
C ASN A 43 10.09 -13.01 -16.35
N ILE A 44 9.70 -11.80 -15.95
CA ILE A 44 10.62 -10.76 -15.47
C ILE A 44 10.61 -10.77 -13.94
N PRO A 45 11.68 -11.25 -13.28
CA PRO A 45 11.72 -11.35 -11.83
C PRO A 45 11.79 -9.97 -11.15
N ASN A 46 11.15 -9.87 -9.99
CA ASN A 46 11.33 -8.76 -9.05
C ASN A 46 12.64 -8.95 -8.29
N VAL A 47 13.51 -7.94 -8.28
CA VAL A 47 14.78 -7.94 -7.52
C VAL A 47 14.75 -6.97 -6.33
N GLY A 48 13.58 -6.43 -6.00
CA GLY A 48 13.41 -5.60 -4.82
C GLY A 48 13.69 -6.38 -3.53
N THR A 49 14.55 -5.82 -2.69
CA THR A 49 14.87 -6.33 -1.35
C THR A 49 14.52 -5.26 -0.30
N PRO A 50 13.86 -5.61 0.82
CA PRO A 50 13.27 -6.92 1.14
C PRO A 50 12.13 -7.33 0.19
N GLU A 51 11.63 -8.56 0.25
CA GLU A 51 10.53 -8.99 -0.61
C GLU A 51 9.26 -8.17 -0.31
N PHE A 52 8.70 -7.53 -1.33
CA PHE A 52 7.54 -6.67 -1.15
C PHE A 52 6.25 -7.42 -0.82
N ALA A 53 6.20 -8.74 -1.09
CA ALA A 53 5.08 -9.58 -0.65
C ALA A 53 4.89 -9.55 0.88
N GLU A 54 5.99 -9.42 1.62
CA GLU A 54 5.99 -9.36 3.09
C GLU A 54 5.64 -7.98 3.65
N PHE A 55 5.52 -6.95 2.81
CA PHE A 55 5.15 -5.59 3.23
C PHE A 55 3.81 -5.56 3.98
N HIS A 56 2.83 -6.37 3.54
CA HIS A 56 1.55 -6.46 4.22
C HIS A 56 1.69 -6.95 5.67
N ASN A 57 2.44 -8.04 5.88
CA ASN A 57 2.68 -8.62 7.20
C ASN A 57 3.43 -7.62 8.09
N TRP A 58 4.44 -6.94 7.53
CA TRP A 58 5.18 -5.90 8.23
C TRP A 58 4.28 -4.74 8.68
N VAL A 59 3.41 -4.22 7.80
CA VAL A 59 2.44 -3.16 8.14
C VAL A 59 1.45 -3.65 9.20
N ALA A 60 0.91 -4.86 9.05
CA ALA A 60 -0.06 -5.41 10.00
C ALA A 60 0.55 -5.53 11.40
N ASN A 61 1.76 -6.09 11.51
CA ASN A 61 2.50 -6.19 12.76
C ASN A 61 2.83 -4.80 13.36
N LYS A 62 3.23 -3.83 12.53
CA LYS A 62 3.60 -2.48 12.98
C LYS A 62 2.44 -1.76 13.67
N PHE A 63 1.20 -2.01 13.25
CA PHE A 63 0.01 -1.30 13.75
C PHE A 63 -0.94 -2.19 14.59
N GLY A 64 -0.58 -3.45 14.85
CA GLY A 64 -1.40 -4.36 15.67
C GLY A 64 -2.61 -4.96 14.94
N PHE A 65 -2.59 -5.00 13.60
CA PHE A 65 -3.66 -5.51 12.74
C PHE A 65 -3.45 -6.97 12.31
N GLU A 66 -2.46 -7.68 12.86
CA GLU A 66 -2.07 -9.03 12.43
C GLU A 66 -3.17 -10.10 12.58
N LYS A 67 -4.18 -9.83 13.41
CA LYS A 67 -5.33 -10.72 13.65
C LYS A 67 -6.50 -10.45 12.70
N LEU A 68 -6.44 -9.38 11.90
CA LEU A 68 -7.50 -8.96 11.00
C LEU A 68 -7.18 -9.37 9.57
N THR A 69 -8.21 -9.78 8.83
CA THR A 69 -8.09 -10.24 7.43
C THR A 69 -8.19 -9.09 6.43
N ILE A 70 -7.84 -7.87 6.84
CA ILE A 70 -7.92 -6.68 5.99
C ILE A 70 -6.57 -6.41 5.32
N GLY A 71 -6.58 -5.87 4.10
CA GLY A 71 -5.36 -5.55 3.39
C GLY A 71 -4.63 -4.35 3.99
N TYR A 72 -3.36 -4.18 3.62
CA TYR A 72 -2.64 -2.96 3.99
C TYR A 72 -3.34 -1.66 3.53
N PRO A 73 -4.08 -1.58 2.40
CA PRO A 73 -4.81 -0.35 2.05
C PRO A 73 -5.81 0.07 3.13
N GLU A 74 -6.54 -0.90 3.66
CA GLU A 74 -7.53 -0.72 4.72
C GLU A 74 -6.84 -0.33 6.04
N ILE A 75 -5.77 -1.06 6.42
CA ILE A 75 -4.99 -0.77 7.64
C ILE A 75 -4.46 0.67 7.62
N LEU A 76 -3.83 1.07 6.52
CA LEU A 76 -3.24 2.41 6.41
C LEU A 76 -4.30 3.51 6.38
N LEU A 77 -5.47 3.25 5.82
CA LEU A 77 -6.57 4.19 5.91
C LEU A 77 -7.05 4.32 7.37
N ALA A 78 -7.22 3.21 8.09
CA ALA A 78 -7.58 3.21 9.52
C ALA A 78 -6.60 4.04 10.36
N VAL A 79 -5.32 3.74 10.22
CA VAL A 79 -4.25 4.46 10.91
C VAL A 79 -4.25 5.95 10.55
N SER A 80 -4.49 6.30 9.28
CA SER A 80 -4.54 7.70 8.85
C SER A 80 -5.73 8.47 9.48
N LEU A 81 -6.81 7.76 9.81
CA LEU A 81 -8.00 8.28 10.49
C LEU A 81 -7.85 8.32 12.02
N GLY A 82 -6.79 7.72 12.58
CA GLY A 82 -6.58 7.62 14.02
C GLY A 82 -7.27 6.41 14.66
N GLU A 83 -7.74 5.47 13.85
CA GLU A 83 -8.40 4.24 14.31
C GLU A 83 -7.36 3.17 14.68
N SER A 84 -7.71 2.31 15.64
CA SER A 84 -6.87 1.19 16.09
C SER A 84 -7.52 -0.17 15.80
N ALA A 85 -6.71 -1.23 15.84
CA ALA A 85 -7.17 -2.61 15.63
C ALA A 85 -8.17 -3.12 16.69
N GLU A 86 -8.38 -2.37 17.78
CA GLU A 86 -9.33 -2.71 18.85
C GLU A 86 -10.80 -2.54 18.41
N LEU A 87 -11.03 -1.82 17.31
CA LEU A 87 -12.36 -1.60 16.74
C LEU A 87 -12.78 -2.81 15.91
N LYS A 88 -13.46 -3.76 16.58
CA LYS A 88 -13.90 -5.05 16.01
C LYS A 88 -14.83 -4.98 14.79
N ASN A 89 -15.40 -3.81 14.47
CA ASN A 89 -16.34 -3.62 13.37
C ASN A 89 -15.81 -2.60 12.35
N TRP A 90 -14.58 -2.78 11.89
CA TRP A 90 -14.02 -1.90 10.88
C TRP A 90 -14.60 -2.22 9.50
N ASN A 91 -15.65 -1.49 9.10
CA ASN A 91 -16.15 -1.50 7.74
C ASN A 91 -15.91 -0.13 7.10
N ILE A 92 -14.99 -0.10 6.13
CA ILE A 92 -14.57 1.13 5.47
C ILE A 92 -15.73 1.82 4.73
N SER A 93 -16.78 1.06 4.34
CA SER A 93 -17.97 1.61 3.69
C SER A 93 -18.81 2.49 4.61
N ASP A 94 -18.61 2.38 5.93
CA ASP A 94 -19.36 3.15 6.92
C ASP A 94 -18.80 4.57 7.08
N TYR A 95 -17.65 4.86 6.46
CA TYR A 95 -16.98 6.16 6.51
C TYR A 95 -17.10 6.91 5.19
N SER A 96 -17.55 8.17 5.26
CA SER A 96 -17.38 9.13 4.18
C SER A 96 -15.95 9.67 4.19
N VAL A 97 -15.04 8.91 3.59
CA VAL A 97 -13.61 9.28 3.54
C VAL A 97 -13.43 10.49 2.62
N THR A 98 -12.92 11.58 3.17
CA THR A 98 -12.63 12.81 2.43
C THR A 98 -11.36 12.66 1.58
N LYS A 99 -11.20 13.51 0.57
CA LYS A 99 -9.98 13.56 -0.26
C LYS A 99 -8.72 13.74 0.60
N ALA A 100 -8.76 14.61 1.61
CA ALA A 100 -7.61 14.86 2.48
C ALA A 100 -7.19 13.61 3.28
N GLN A 101 -8.15 12.79 3.70
CA GLN A 101 -7.87 11.53 4.39
C GLN A 101 -7.28 10.49 3.43
N HIS A 102 -7.77 10.42 2.19
CA HIS A 102 -7.13 9.60 1.16
C HIS A 102 -5.69 10.05 0.89
N ASP A 103 -5.46 11.35 0.69
CA ASP A 103 -4.14 11.92 0.47
C ASP A 103 -3.18 11.53 1.62
N LYS A 104 -3.62 11.69 2.87
CA LYS A 104 -2.85 11.31 4.07
C LYS A 104 -2.52 9.82 4.11
N SER A 105 -3.47 8.94 3.78
CA SER A 105 -3.24 7.49 3.75
C SER A 105 -2.24 7.07 2.65
N VAL A 106 -2.25 7.76 1.50
CA VAL A 106 -1.31 7.54 0.40
C VAL A 106 0.09 8.03 0.76
N ASP A 107 0.20 9.18 1.42
CA ASP A 107 1.48 9.70 1.90
C ASP A 107 2.09 8.78 2.97
N LEU A 108 1.25 8.24 3.86
CA LEU A 108 1.64 7.23 4.84
C LEU A 108 2.18 5.97 4.15
N PHE A 109 1.51 5.46 3.11
CA PHE A 109 1.99 4.32 2.34
C PHE A 109 3.39 4.55 1.77
N PHE A 110 3.63 5.65 1.08
CA PHE A 110 4.95 5.90 0.48
C PHE A 110 6.06 6.06 1.54
N SER A 111 5.73 6.67 2.68
CA SER A 111 6.65 6.80 3.81
C SER A 111 7.01 5.42 4.38
N LEU A 112 6.01 4.57 4.59
CA LEU A 112 6.19 3.21 5.12
C LEU A 112 6.92 2.28 4.15
N VAL A 113 6.73 2.43 2.84
CA VAL A 113 7.53 1.67 1.87
C VAL A 113 9.00 2.06 1.97
N SER A 114 9.30 3.35 2.14
CA SER A 114 10.67 3.83 2.31
C SER A 114 11.29 3.33 3.62
N GLU A 115 10.51 3.29 4.69
CA GLU A 115 10.91 2.70 5.97
C GLU A 115 11.16 1.19 5.83
N TYR A 116 10.22 0.44 5.26
CA TYR A 116 10.33 -1.00 5.05
C TYR A 116 11.53 -1.39 4.19
N LYS A 117 11.84 -0.60 3.16
CA LYS A 117 13.04 -0.78 2.33
C LYS A 117 14.35 -0.68 3.14
N SER A 118 14.32 0.04 4.25
CA SER A 118 15.49 0.31 5.10
C SER A 118 15.53 -0.55 6.38
N ALA A 119 14.51 -1.40 6.59
CA ALA A 119 14.31 -2.20 7.79
C ALA A 119 15.13 -3.50 7.81
#